data_AF-A0A8J8PSM9-F1
#
_entry.id   AF-A0A8J8PSM9-F1
#
_cell.length_a   1.000
_cell.length_b   1.000
_cell.length_c   1.000
_cell.angle_alpha   90.00
_cell.angle_beta   90.00
_cell.angle_gamma   90.00
#
_symmetry.space_group_name_H-M   'P 1'
#
loop_
_entity.id
_entity.type
_entity.pdbx_description
1 polymer ?
#
loop_
_entity_poly.entity_id
_entity_poly.type
_entity_poly.pdbx_seq_one_letter_code
_entity_poly.pdbx_strand_id
1 'polypeptide(L)'
;YTWTEVRGEDLYISITLPSLEVGTVGGGTRLPTQREALSIMGVYGSGNPPGYNAKKFAEIIAATVLAGELNLLTALANKELGKAHKKLGRGMVLK
;
A
#
# COMPACT_ATOMS: atom_id res chain seq x y z
N TYR A 1 -2.41 -8.77 10.07
CA TYR A 1 -2.25 -8.10 11.38
C TYR A 1 -1.22 -6.99 11.25
N THR A 2 -1.39 -5.90 11.99
CA THR A 2 -0.38 -4.85 12.17
C THR A 2 0.14 -4.95 13.60
N TRP A 3 1.46 -4.96 13.76
CA TRP A 3 2.11 -5.03 15.07
C TRP A 3 3.04 -3.85 15.26
N THR A 4 3.00 -3.25 16.45
CA THR A 4 3.90 -2.18 16.86
C THR A 4 4.52 -2.49 18.21
N GLU A 5 5.80 -2.17 18.35
CA GLU A 5 6.56 -2.39 19.58
C GLU A 5 7.61 -1.29 19.72
N VAL A 6 7.75 -0.73 20.92
CA VAL A 6 8.86 0.20 21.23
C VAL A 6 10.10 -0.64 21.51
N ARG A 7 11.18 -0.42 20.77
CA ARG A 7 12.47 -1.10 20.94
C ARG A 7 13.55 -0.07 21.24
N GLY A 8 13.76 0.20 22.53
CA GLY A 8 14.62 1.30 22.97
C GLY A 8 14.00 2.64 22.59
N GLU A 9 14.72 3.44 21.80
CA GLU A 9 14.23 4.72 21.28
C GLU A 9 13.56 4.60 19.90
N ASP A 10 13.53 3.40 19.32
CA ASP A 10 12.97 3.14 17.98
C ASP A 10 11.56 2.54 18.03
N LEU A 11 10.80 2.74 16.95
CA LEU A 11 9.54 2.07 16.68
C LEU A 11 9.77 0.87 15.76
N TYR A 12 9.55 -0.34 16.27
CA TYR A 12 9.35 -1.51 15.42
C TYR A 12 7.89 -1.56 14.95
N ILE A 13 7.69 -1.66 13.65
CA ILE A 13 6.37 -1.90 13.04
C ILE A 13 6.49 -3.01 12.01
N SER A 14 5.49 -3.89 11.98
CA SER A 14 5.40 -4.95 10.99
C SER A 14 3.96 -5.24 10.62
N ILE A 15 3.77 -5.81 9.43
CA ILE A 15 2.47 -6.33 9.00
C ILE A 15 2.58 -7.79 8.59
N THR A 16 1.47 -8.50 8.70
CA THR A 16 1.31 -9.85 8.17
C THR A 16 0.04 -9.90 7.34
N LEU A 17 0.18 -10.20 6.06
CA LEU A 17 -0.92 -10.40 5.10
C LEU A 17 -0.92 -11.89 4.71
N PRO A 18 -1.64 -12.77 5.43
CA PRO A 18 -1.48 -14.22 5.31
C PRO A 18 -2.00 -14.79 3.97
N SER A 19 -2.91 -14.07 3.32
CA SER A 19 -3.60 -14.49 2.09
C SER A 19 -3.72 -13.28 1.17
N LEU A 20 -2.62 -12.91 0.51
CA LEU A 20 -2.58 -11.82 -0.45
C LEU A 20 -2.59 -12.39 -1.88
N GLU A 21 -3.79 -12.59 -2.44
CA GLU A 21 -3.96 -13.08 -3.81
C GLU A 21 -3.75 -11.96 -4.83
N VAL A 22 -2.61 -11.98 -5.51
CA VAL A 22 -2.26 -10.96 -6.50
C VAL A 22 -1.60 -11.58 -7.72
N GLY A 23 -1.71 -10.90 -8.87
CA GLY A 23 -1.12 -11.35 -10.12
C GLY A 23 -0.81 -10.18 -11.05
N THR A 24 0.20 -10.38 -11.90
CA THR A 24 0.68 -9.40 -12.88
C THR A 24 0.41 -9.82 -14.32
N VAL A 25 -0.29 -10.95 -14.51
CA VAL A 25 -0.71 -11.54 -15.79
C VAL A 25 -2.14 -12.06 -15.65
N GLY A 26 -2.97 -11.87 -16.67
CA GLY A 26 -4.33 -12.41 -16.72
C GLY A 26 -5.41 -11.45 -16.19
N GLY A 27 -6.67 -11.84 -16.34
CA GLY A 27 -7.82 -11.05 -15.89
C GLY A 27 -7.77 -9.60 -16.39
N GLY A 28 -7.91 -8.65 -15.45
CA GLY A 28 -7.88 -7.21 -15.73
C GLY A 28 -6.51 -6.62 -16.01
N THR A 29 -5.39 -7.34 -15.83
CA THR A 29 -4.03 -6.74 -15.96
C THR A 29 -3.68 -6.32 -17.39
N ARG A 30 -4.45 -6.79 -18.38
CA ARG A 30 -4.32 -6.45 -19.80
C ARG A 30 -5.03 -5.15 -20.20
N LEU A 31 -5.92 -4.63 -19.36
CA LEU A 31 -6.63 -3.39 -19.63
C LEU A 31 -5.64 -2.20 -19.64
N PRO A 32 -5.85 -1.16 -20.48
CA PRO A 32 -4.84 -0.12 -20.71
C PRO A 32 -4.33 0.54 -19.42
N THR A 33 -5.23 1.02 -18.56
CA THR A 33 -4.85 1.76 -17.34
C THR A 33 -4.24 0.85 -16.27
N GLN A 34 -4.74 -0.37 -16.09
CA GLN A 34 -4.15 -1.35 -15.17
C GLN A 34 -2.76 -1.79 -15.64
N ARG A 35 -2.57 -1.98 -16.94
CA ARG A 35 -1.26 -2.28 -17.54
C ARG A 35 -0.28 -1.13 -17.30
N GLU A 36 -0.71 0.11 -17.52
CA GLU A 36 0.12 1.28 -17.25
C GLU A 36 0.51 1.37 -15.78
N ALA A 37 -0.43 1.18 -14.84
CA ALA A 37 -0.14 1.17 -13.41
C ALA A 37 0.92 0.10 -13.04
N LEU A 38 0.76 -1.13 -13.54
CA LEU A 38 1.74 -2.20 -13.34
C LEU A 38 3.09 -1.90 -14.01
N SER A 39 3.08 -1.17 -15.12
CA SER A 39 4.30 -0.78 -15.84
C SER A 39 5.07 0.32 -15.11
N ILE A 40 4.37 1.30 -14.51
CA ILE A 40 4.98 2.34 -13.66
C ILE A 40 5.69 1.71 -12.46
N MET A 41 5.10 0.68 -11.87
CA MET A 41 5.71 -0.11 -10.79
C MET A 41 6.79 -1.09 -11.28
N GLY A 42 6.97 -1.24 -12.60
CA GLY A 42 7.94 -2.16 -13.20
C GLY A 42 7.65 -3.63 -12.90
N VAL A 43 6.37 -4.01 -12.86
CA VAL A 43 5.90 -5.38 -12.56
C VAL A 43 4.90 -5.92 -13.57
N TYR A 44 4.64 -5.23 -14.69
CA TYR A 44 3.77 -5.78 -15.74
C TYR A 44 4.36 -7.05 -16.38
N GLY A 45 3.54 -8.09 -16.60
CA GLY A 45 3.97 -9.37 -17.18
C GLY A 45 4.42 -10.41 -16.14
N SER A 46 4.88 -11.58 -16.61
CA SER A 46 5.21 -12.72 -15.72
C SER A 46 6.46 -12.49 -14.87
N GLY A 47 7.35 -11.59 -15.30
CA GLY A 47 8.72 -11.51 -14.81
C GLY A 47 9.59 -12.66 -15.30
N ASN A 48 10.87 -12.64 -14.91
CA ASN A 48 11.84 -13.69 -15.20
C ASN A 48 12.59 -14.08 -13.90
N PRO A 49 12.43 -15.32 -13.39
CA PRO A 49 11.56 -16.38 -13.90
C PRO A 49 10.07 -16.03 -13.75
N PRO A 50 9.15 -16.77 -14.42
CA PRO A 50 7.72 -16.58 -14.25
C PRO A 50 7.30 -16.60 -12.77
N GLY A 51 6.51 -15.60 -12.37
CA GLY A 51 6.09 -15.38 -10.98
C GLY A 51 6.94 -14.35 -10.23
N TYR A 52 8.12 -13.96 -10.75
CA TYR A 52 8.96 -12.93 -10.14
C TYR A 52 8.20 -11.60 -9.96
N ASN A 53 7.52 -11.13 -11.01
CA ASN A 53 6.80 -9.87 -10.96
C ASN A 53 5.61 -9.91 -9.99
N ALA A 54 4.92 -11.05 -9.87
CA ALA A 54 3.83 -11.20 -8.91
C ALA A 54 4.32 -11.12 -7.46
N LYS A 55 5.48 -11.73 -7.15
CA LYS A 55 6.12 -11.60 -5.84
C LYS A 55 6.55 -10.17 -5.55
N LYS A 56 7.22 -9.51 -6.51
CA LYS A 56 7.60 -8.10 -6.38
C LYS A 56 6.38 -7.19 -6.19
N PHE A 57 5.28 -7.47 -6.88
CA PHE A 57 4.03 -6.73 -6.70
C PHE A 57 3.43 -6.93 -5.30
N ALA A 58 3.46 -8.17 -4.77
CA ALA A 58 3.05 -8.46 -3.41
C ALA A 58 3.90 -7.70 -2.36
N GLU A 59 5.22 -7.60 -2.57
CA GLU A 59 6.13 -6.82 -1.71
C GLU A 59 5.80 -5.32 -1.75
N ILE A 60 5.53 -4.76 -2.94
CA ILE A 60 5.10 -3.36 -3.11
C ILE A 60 3.80 -3.10 -2.36
N ILE A 61 2.82 -4.00 -2.48
CA ILE A 61 1.55 -3.90 -1.75
C ILE A 61 1.80 -3.93 -0.24
N ALA A 62 2.59 -4.89 0.25
CA ALA A 62 2.91 -5.00 1.67
C ALA A 62 3.62 -3.73 2.20
N ALA A 63 4.61 -3.21 1.47
CA ALA A 63 5.29 -1.97 1.84
C ALA A 63 4.33 -0.77 1.86
N THR A 64 3.42 -0.70 0.89
CA THR A 64 2.41 0.37 0.82
C THR A 64 1.41 0.29 1.98
N VAL A 65 0.96 -0.93 2.34
CA VAL A 65 0.11 -1.14 3.52
C VAL A 65 0.84 -0.73 4.79
N LEU A 66 2.10 -1.15 4.98
CA LEU A 66 2.91 -0.78 6.15
C LEU A 66 3.06 0.75 6.28
N ALA A 67 3.33 1.44 5.17
CA ALA A 67 3.43 2.89 5.13
C ALA A 67 2.11 3.58 5.48
N GLY A 68 0.99 3.05 4.98
CA GLY A 68 -0.35 3.54 5.31
C GLY A 68 -0.70 3.35 6.79
N GLU A 69 -0.43 2.18 7.34
CA GLU A 69 -0.64 1.86 8.76
C GLU A 69 0.19 2.80 9.66
N LEU A 70 1.48 2.96 9.36
CA LEU A 70 2.36 3.88 10.09
C LEU A 70 1.82 5.32 10.06
N ASN A 71 1.40 5.79 8.89
CA ASN A 71 0.86 7.13 8.72
C ASN A 71 -0.43 7.33 9.52
N LEU A 72 -1.37 6.40 9.41
CA LEU A 72 -2.67 6.49 10.09
C LEU A 72 -2.51 6.42 11.61
N LEU A 73 -1.69 5.49 12.11
CA LEU A 73 -1.39 5.38 13.55
C LEU A 73 -0.77 6.68 14.09
N THR A 74 0.17 7.27 13.35
CA THR A 74 0.79 8.56 13.72
C THR A 74 -0.24 9.69 13.73
N ALA A 75 -1.08 9.79 12.71
CA ALA A 75 -2.12 10.82 12.63
C ALA A 75 -3.16 10.69 13.76
N LEU A 76 -3.48 9.46 14.18
CA LEU A 76 -4.35 9.20 15.32
C LEU A 76 -3.68 9.58 16.64
N ALA A 77 -2.43 9.17 16.85
CA ALA A 77 -1.66 9.50 18.06
C ALA A 77 -1.52 11.02 18.25
N ASN A 78 -1.33 11.76 17.16
CA ASN A 78 -1.21 13.23 17.17
C ASN A 78 -2.55 13.97 17.07
N LYS A 79 -3.70 13.26 17.01
CA LYS A 79 -5.04 13.84 16.84
C LYS A 79 -5.18 14.71 15.57
N GLU A 80 -4.44 14.39 14.52
CA GLU A 80 -4.41 15.16 13.27
C GLU A 80 -5.39 14.64 12.21
N LEU A 81 -5.93 13.43 12.40
CA LEU A 81 -6.77 12.76 11.41
C LEU A 81 -7.96 13.63 10.95
N GLY A 82 -8.72 14.19 11.89
CA GLY A 82 -9.89 15.03 11.57
C GLY A 82 -9.52 16.34 10.87
N LYS A 83 -8.41 16.96 11.26
CA LYS A 83 -7.88 18.19 10.62
C LYS A 83 -7.46 17.91 9.17
N ALA A 84 -6.75 16.80 8.94
CA ALA A 84 -6.34 16.38 7.61
C ALA A 84 -7.56 16.11 6.71
N HIS A 85 -8.59 15.41 7.22
CA HIS A 85 -9.83 15.16 6.50
C HIS A 85 -10.59 16.45 6.17
N LYS A 86 -10.70 17.39 7.11
CA LYS A 86 -11.35 18.69 6.84
C LYS A 86 -10.62 19.47 5.73
N LYS A 87 -9.28 19.46 5.75
CA LYS A 87 -8.46 20.21 4.79
C LYS A 87 -8.39 19.54 3.41
N LEU A 88 -8.26 18.21 3.36
CA LEU A 88 -7.90 17.47 2.14
C LEU A 88 -8.98 16.51 1.65
N GLY A 89 -10.03 16.24 2.45
CA GLY A 89 -11.05 15.23 2.17
C GLY A 89 -12.03 15.58 1.04
N ARG A 90 -11.83 16.71 0.34
CA ARG A 90 -12.59 17.16 -0.85
C ARG A 90 -14.13 17.26 -0.69
N GLY A 91 -14.64 17.07 0.53
CA GLY A 91 -16.07 17.16 0.85
C GLY A 91 -16.58 18.56 1.15
N MET A 92 -15.68 19.55 1.33
CA MET A 92 -16.08 20.94 1.48
C MET A 92 -16.25 21.59 0.09
N VAL A 93 -17.47 21.51 -0.47
CA VAL A 93 -17.92 22.52 -1.43
C VAL A 93 -18.28 23.74 -0.60
N LEU A 94 -17.45 24.78 -0.66
CA LEU A 94 -17.83 26.11 -0.17
C LEU A 94 -19.10 26.51 -0.94
N LYS A 95 -20.22 26.63 -0.23
CA LYS A 95 -21.33 27.48 -0.65
C LYS A 95 -21.07 28.89 -0.13
#